data_AF-A0A0V1CBP9-F1
#
_entry.id   AF-A0A0V1CBP9-F1
#
_cell.length_a   1.000
_cell.length_b   1.000
_cell.length_c   1.000
_cell.angle_alpha   90.00
_cell.angle_beta   90.00
_cell.angle_gamma   90.00
#
_symmetry.space_group_name_H-M   'P 1'
#
loop_
_entity.id
_entity.type
_entity.pdbx_description
1 polymer ?
#
loop_
_entity_poly.entity_id
_entity_poly.type
_entity_poly.pdbx_seq_one_letter_code
_entity_poly.pdbx_strand_id
1 'polypeptide(L)'
;MQIYTGKPSSGTREKNQGMRVVLDMQELPRELLQLQGRKLNSSTFAFSEDCTIVSYLPKKNKNVMVLSNMHNDNQVCDGKGSKPDIILHYNITKGGVDNLDKMTTTYSCQRMTARWPLVIFYNIIDVSAYNAYVLWTEKHPTWNARRLHKRRLFVEELGKALVQPEMMRRKTLPRTAAAKSAVEGCGKMQSSHLQAVSLIRIQVVKKEPDVSSVFQIFLV
;
A
#
# COMPACT_ATOMS: atom_id res chain seq x y z
N MET A 1 6.84 -8.85 22.47
CA MET A 1 6.97 -9.86 21.40
C MET A 1 6.34 -9.31 20.12
N GLN A 2 6.65 -9.85 18.94
CA GLN A 2 5.87 -9.58 17.72
C GLN A 2 5.09 -10.86 17.41
N ILE A 3 3.76 -10.77 17.43
CA ILE A 3 2.89 -11.88 17.03
C ILE A 3 2.69 -11.79 15.51
N TYR A 4 2.96 -12.90 14.84
CA TYR A 4 2.65 -13.10 13.44
C TYR A 4 1.46 -14.07 13.34
N THR A 5 0.28 -13.52 13.10
CA THR A 5 -0.86 -14.33 12.60
C THR A 5 -0.71 -14.36 11.09
N GLY A 6 -0.36 -15.52 10.56
CA GLY A 6 -0.11 -15.61 9.14
C GLY A 6 -1.40 -15.74 8.34
N LYS A 7 -1.36 -15.32 7.07
CA LYS A 7 -2.56 -15.26 6.22
C LYS A 7 -2.94 -16.66 5.74
N PRO A 8 -4.16 -17.16 6.01
CA PRO A 8 -4.63 -18.42 5.44
C PRO A 8 -4.76 -18.32 3.90
N SER A 9 -4.60 -19.45 3.21
CA SER A 9 -4.79 -19.57 1.76
C SER A 9 -6.27 -19.50 1.35
N SER A 10 -7.20 -19.64 2.29
CA SER A 10 -8.63 -19.40 2.09
C SER A 10 -8.92 -17.90 2.18
N GLY A 11 -9.63 -17.34 1.19
CA GLY A 11 -9.90 -15.91 1.03
C GLY A 11 -10.77 -15.24 2.10
N THR A 12 -10.82 -15.78 3.31
CA THR A 12 -11.60 -15.24 4.43
C THR A 12 -10.77 -14.16 5.14
N ARG A 13 -11.34 -12.95 5.27
CA ARG A 13 -10.70 -11.83 5.99
C ARG A 13 -10.41 -12.20 7.46
N GLU A 14 -9.14 -12.35 7.78
CA GLU A 14 -8.65 -12.50 9.15
C GLU A 14 -8.77 -11.16 9.90
N LYS A 15 -9.42 -11.16 11.07
CA LYS A 15 -9.81 -9.94 11.80
C LYS A 15 -8.68 -9.29 12.63
N ASN A 16 -7.49 -9.89 12.71
CA ASN A 16 -6.42 -9.44 13.62
C ASN A 16 -5.09 -9.18 12.92
N GLN A 17 -5.09 -8.37 11.85
CA GLN A 17 -3.83 -7.99 11.19
C GLN A 17 -3.00 -7.06 12.11
N GLY A 18 -1.84 -7.55 12.56
CA GLY A 18 -0.76 -6.72 13.09
C GLY A 18 -0.81 -6.39 14.58
N MET A 19 -1.42 -7.23 15.42
CA MET A 19 -1.38 -7.01 16.86
C MET A 19 0.01 -7.35 17.42
N ARG A 20 0.79 -6.32 17.79
CA ARG A 20 2.01 -6.51 18.60
C ARG A 20 1.57 -6.83 20.03
N VAL A 21 1.29 -8.10 20.32
CA VAL A 21 1.08 -8.50 21.71
C VAL A 21 2.44 -8.54 22.39
N VAL A 22 2.58 -7.67 23.39
CA VAL A 22 3.65 -7.79 24.37
C VAL A 22 3.20 -8.88 25.34
N LEU A 23 3.43 -10.15 24.98
CA LEU A 23 3.31 -11.22 25.96
C LEU A 23 4.26 -10.92 27.11
N ASP A 24 3.73 -10.96 28.33
CA ASP A 24 4.55 -10.79 29.52
C ASP A 24 5.57 -11.92 29.56
N MET A 25 6.81 -11.61 29.93
CA MET A 25 7.87 -12.60 29.93
C MET A 25 7.62 -13.72 30.95
N GLN A 26 6.71 -13.52 31.91
CA GLN A 26 6.31 -14.53 32.88
C GLN A 26 5.51 -15.69 32.27
N GLU A 27 4.81 -15.46 31.16
CA GLU A 27 3.97 -16.49 30.50
C GLU A 27 4.78 -17.39 29.55
N LEU A 28 6.06 -17.08 29.33
CA LEU A 28 6.90 -17.79 28.38
C LEU A 28 7.74 -18.86 29.08
N PRO A 29 7.90 -20.05 28.46
CA PRO A 29 8.87 -21.04 28.91
C PRO A 29 10.26 -20.43 29.10
N ARG A 30 10.90 -20.71 30.24
CA ARG A 30 12.20 -20.12 30.61
C ARG A 30 13.29 -20.46 29.61
N GLU A 31 13.16 -21.61 28.95
CA GLU A 31 14.04 -22.13 27.91
C GLU A 31 14.11 -21.20 26.69
N LEU A 32 13.02 -20.47 26.38
CA LEU A 32 12.99 -19.47 25.30
C LEU A 32 13.69 -18.17 25.70
N LEU A 33 13.79 -17.88 27.00
CA LEU A 33 14.39 -16.68 27.55
C LEU A 33 15.88 -16.86 27.89
N GLN A 34 16.32 -18.10 28.12
CA GLN A 34 17.70 -18.40 28.47
C GLN A 34 18.62 -18.17 27.27
N LEU A 35 19.54 -17.20 27.39
CA LEU A 35 20.51 -16.86 26.33
C LEU A 35 21.95 -17.30 26.66
N GLN A 36 22.26 -17.46 27.96
CA GLN A 36 23.57 -17.89 28.40
C GLN A 36 23.81 -19.35 28.00
N GLY A 37 25.01 -19.65 27.49
CA GLY A 37 25.39 -21.00 27.06
C GLY A 37 24.83 -21.43 25.69
N ARG A 38 23.91 -20.67 25.07
CA ARG A 38 23.37 -21.00 23.75
C ARG A 38 24.36 -20.66 22.62
N LYS A 39 24.49 -21.59 21.67
CA LYS A 39 25.27 -21.40 20.44
C LYS A 39 24.63 -20.30 19.57
N LEU A 40 25.47 -19.49 18.91
CA LEU A 40 24.99 -18.52 17.92
C LEU A 40 24.26 -19.23 16.78
N ASN A 41 23.24 -18.56 16.24
CA ASN A 41 22.36 -19.07 15.19
C ASN A 41 21.61 -20.36 15.59
N SER A 42 21.47 -20.62 16.89
CA SER A 42 20.59 -21.69 17.38
C SER A 42 19.16 -21.17 17.56
N SER A 43 18.22 -22.10 17.43
CA SER A 43 16.79 -21.86 17.62
C SER A 43 16.22 -22.83 18.64
N THR A 44 15.29 -22.33 19.45
CA THR A 44 14.48 -23.12 20.39
C THR A 44 13.03 -22.87 20.05
N PHE A 45 12.24 -23.92 20.00
CA PHE A 45 10.82 -23.86 19.64
C PHE A 45 9.99 -24.30 20.85
N ALA A 46 8.86 -23.65 21.08
CA ALA A 46 7.82 -24.18 21.95
C ALA A 46 6.52 -24.26 21.14
N PHE A 47 5.84 -25.40 21.30
CA PHE A 47 4.64 -25.75 20.56
C PHE A 47 3.45 -25.71 21.50
N SER A 48 2.36 -25.12 21.02
CA SER A 48 1.03 -25.19 21.61
C SER A 48 0.09 -25.78 20.55
N GLU A 49 -1.18 -26.02 20.93
CA GLU A 49 -2.19 -26.60 20.04
C GLU A 49 -2.38 -25.76 18.76
N ASP A 50 -2.44 -24.43 18.93
CA ASP A 50 -2.78 -23.50 17.84
C ASP A 50 -1.60 -22.64 17.36
N CYS A 51 -0.43 -22.75 18.00
CA CYS A 51 0.69 -21.88 17.66
C CYS A 51 2.06 -22.44 18.05
N THR A 52 3.07 -21.96 17.33
CA THR A 52 4.48 -22.23 17.58
C THR A 52 5.20 -20.91 17.84
N ILE A 53 5.95 -20.85 18.94
CA ILE A 53 6.88 -19.77 19.20
C ILE A 53 8.30 -20.23 18.94
N VAL A 54 9.09 -19.38 18.28
CA VAL A 54 10.52 -19.59 18.06
C VAL A 54 11.34 -18.52 18.76
N SER A 55 12.39 -18.94 19.46
CA SER A 55 13.47 -18.11 19.99
C SER A 55 14.75 -18.39 19.20
N TYR A 56 15.21 -17.41 18.44
CA TYR A 56 16.41 -17.49 17.60
C TYR A 56 17.48 -16.50 18.08
N LEU A 57 18.73 -16.96 18.15
CA LEU A 57 19.86 -16.17 18.67
C LEU A 57 20.83 -15.73 17.55
N PRO A 58 20.54 -14.66 16.79
CA PRO A 58 21.42 -14.18 15.71
C PRO A 58 22.75 -13.61 16.20
N LYS A 59 22.78 -13.05 17.42
CA LYS A 59 23.95 -12.40 18.01
C LYS A 59 23.98 -12.68 19.51
N LYS A 60 25.18 -12.58 20.11
CA LYS A 60 25.36 -12.75 21.56
C LYS A 60 24.43 -11.81 22.32
N ASN A 61 23.67 -12.36 23.27
CA ASN A 61 22.70 -11.63 24.11
C ASN A 61 21.59 -10.89 23.33
N LYS A 62 21.29 -11.29 22.08
CA LYS A 62 20.17 -10.73 21.30
C LYS A 62 19.27 -11.86 20.84
N ASN A 63 18.12 -11.99 21.51
CA ASN A 63 17.08 -12.96 21.18
C ASN A 63 16.07 -12.34 20.20
N VAL A 64 15.71 -13.07 19.16
CA VAL A 64 14.59 -12.75 18.28
C VAL A 64 13.51 -13.78 18.54
N MET A 65 12.36 -13.32 19.03
CA MET A 65 11.21 -14.18 19.29
C MET A 65 10.06 -13.83 18.35
N VAL A 66 9.53 -14.85 17.69
CA VAL A 66 8.39 -14.75 16.77
C VAL A 66 7.40 -15.86 17.11
N LEU A 67 6.14 -15.49 17.25
CA LEU A 67 5.02 -16.42 17.41
C LEU A 67 4.32 -16.58 16.07
N SER A 68 4.00 -17.81 15.66
CA SER A 68 3.24 -18.10 14.45
C SER A 68 2.12 -19.12 14.71
N ASN A 69 0.95 -18.87 14.12
CA ASN A 69 -0.16 -19.82 14.03
C ASN A 69 -0.18 -20.62 12.70
N MET A 70 0.76 -20.35 11.79
CA MET A 70 0.83 -21.02 10.48
C MET A 70 1.82 -22.18 10.42
N HIS A 71 2.80 -22.18 11.33
CA HIS A 71 3.89 -23.14 11.33
C HIS A 71 3.76 -24.01 12.58
N ASN A 72 3.72 -25.33 12.39
CA ASN A 72 3.59 -26.33 13.45
C ASN A 72 4.80 -27.27 13.49
N ASP A 73 5.92 -26.86 12.91
CA ASP A 73 7.17 -27.63 12.84
C ASP A 73 8.37 -26.79 13.32
N ASN A 74 9.52 -27.45 13.42
CA ASN A 74 10.80 -26.86 13.82
C ASN A 74 11.75 -26.67 12.63
N GLN A 75 11.23 -26.44 11.42
CA GLN A 75 12.05 -26.33 10.22
C GLN A 75 13.03 -25.15 10.31
N VAL A 76 14.28 -25.45 9.97
CA VAL A 76 15.37 -24.48 9.94
C VAL A 76 16.09 -24.62 8.61
N CYS A 77 16.26 -23.51 7.91
CA CYS A 77 16.95 -23.49 6.64
C CYS A 77 18.45 -23.84 6.81
N ASP A 78 18.96 -24.73 5.96
CA ASP A 78 20.38 -25.13 5.90
C ASP A 78 21.35 -24.01 5.44
N GLY A 79 20.82 -22.83 5.14
CA GLY A 79 21.59 -21.68 4.70
C GLY A 79 22.46 -21.03 5.79
N LYS A 80 23.26 -20.04 5.37
CA LYS A 80 24.13 -19.27 6.27
C LYS A 80 23.34 -18.65 7.42
N GLY A 81 23.59 -19.13 8.63
CA GLY A 81 22.98 -18.64 9.85
C GLY A 81 21.73 -19.38 10.30
N SER A 82 21.39 -20.54 9.72
CA SER A 82 20.41 -21.49 10.29
C SER A 82 19.13 -20.81 10.80
N LYS A 83 18.53 -19.97 9.94
CA LYS A 83 17.34 -19.19 10.32
C LYS A 83 16.11 -20.10 10.26
N PRO A 84 15.27 -20.10 11.30
CA PRO A 84 13.96 -20.74 11.26
C PRO A 84 13.08 -20.23 10.13
N ASP A 85 12.30 -21.11 9.53
CA ASP A 85 11.40 -20.76 8.42
C ASP A 85 10.35 -19.73 8.85
N ILE A 86 9.86 -19.83 10.09
CA ILE A 86 8.99 -18.82 10.73
C ILE A 86 9.59 -17.41 10.62
N ILE A 87 10.89 -17.26 10.87
CA ILE A 87 11.58 -15.97 10.83
C ILE A 87 11.78 -15.51 9.38
N LEU A 88 12.07 -16.43 8.46
CA LEU A 88 12.19 -16.11 7.03
C LEU A 88 10.85 -15.62 6.48
N HIS A 89 9.76 -16.33 6.79
CA HIS A 89 8.41 -15.97 6.40
C HIS A 89 7.99 -14.61 6.97
N TYR A 90 8.26 -14.36 8.25
CA TYR A 90 8.05 -13.06 8.88
C TYR A 90 8.82 -11.94 8.15
N ASN A 91 10.09 -12.17 7.79
CA ASN A 91 10.90 -11.16 7.11
C ASN A 91 10.38 -10.80 5.71
N ILE A 92 9.82 -11.76 4.97
CA ILE A 92 9.24 -11.53 3.65
C ILE A 92 7.95 -10.70 3.75
N THR A 93 7.17 -10.91 4.81
CA THR A 93 5.82 -10.33 4.92
C THR A 93 5.76 -9.01 5.71
N LYS A 94 6.68 -8.78 6.64
CA LYS A 94 6.67 -7.60 7.53
C LYS A 94 6.87 -6.25 6.82
N GLY A 95 7.43 -6.25 5.60
CA GLY A 95 7.81 -5.03 4.90
C GLY A 95 6.65 -4.24 4.28
N GLY A 96 5.41 -4.75 4.30
CA GLY A 96 4.28 -4.11 3.61
C GLY A 96 4.01 -2.67 4.07
N VAL A 97 3.89 -2.46 5.39
CA VAL A 97 3.61 -1.14 5.98
C VAL A 97 4.82 -0.22 5.87
N ASP A 98 6.02 -0.70 6.15
CA ASP A 98 7.26 0.09 6.04
C ASP A 98 7.51 0.56 4.59
N ASN A 99 7.17 -0.27 3.60
CA ASN A 99 7.25 0.10 2.20
C ASN A 99 6.24 1.19 1.86
N LEU A 100 5.01 1.10 2.37
CA LEU A 100 4.00 2.16 2.19
C LEU A 100 4.50 3.47 2.82
N ASP A 101 4.99 3.44 4.06
CA ASP A 101 5.48 4.61 4.80
C ASP A 101 6.66 5.30 4.09
N LYS A 102 7.63 4.50 3.63
CA LYS A 102 8.75 4.98 2.81
C LYS A 102 8.26 5.65 1.53
N MET A 103 7.24 5.06 0.90
CA MET A 103 6.69 5.61 -0.33
C MET A 103 5.93 6.90 -0.04
N THR A 104 4.98 6.94 0.89
CA THR A 104 4.20 8.15 1.22
C THR A 104 5.11 9.32 1.59
N THR A 105 6.21 9.09 2.30
CA THR A 105 7.20 10.11 2.64
C THR A 105 7.86 10.76 1.40
N THR A 106 8.10 10.01 0.33
CA THR A 106 8.82 10.51 -0.87
C THR A 106 8.02 11.55 -1.67
N TYR A 107 6.69 11.45 -1.68
CA TYR A 107 5.80 12.37 -2.40
C TYR A 107 4.62 12.77 -1.50
N SER A 108 4.95 13.39 -0.37
CA SER A 108 3.97 13.83 0.62
C SER A 108 3.43 15.22 0.31
N CYS A 109 2.13 15.40 0.53
CA CYS A 109 1.45 16.70 0.51
C CYS A 109 1.41 17.39 1.88
N GLN A 110 2.10 16.85 2.89
CA GLN A 110 2.14 17.42 4.23
C GLN A 110 2.75 18.81 4.24
N ARG A 111 2.20 19.65 5.12
CA ARG A 111 2.64 21.03 5.39
C ARG A 111 2.76 21.23 6.88
N MET A 112 3.72 22.06 7.29
CA MET A 112 3.85 22.49 8.68
C MET A 112 2.54 23.14 9.14
N THR A 113 1.99 22.62 10.24
CA THR A 113 0.70 23.04 10.79
C THR A 113 0.68 22.79 12.30
N ALA A 114 0.07 23.70 13.05
CA ALA A 114 -0.19 23.51 14.48
C ALA A 114 -1.52 22.76 14.76
N ARG A 115 -2.26 22.39 13.71
CA ARG A 115 -3.58 21.76 13.82
C ARG A 115 -3.47 20.26 13.54
N TRP A 116 -3.53 19.43 14.59
CA TRP A 116 -3.44 17.97 14.49
C TRP A 116 -4.46 17.32 13.52
N PRO A 117 -5.71 17.82 13.35
CA PRO A 117 -6.63 17.19 12.39
C PRO A 117 -6.13 17.30 10.94
N LEU A 118 -5.40 18.37 10.62
CA LEU A 118 -4.81 18.51 9.28
C LEU A 118 -3.68 17.50 9.04
N VAL A 119 -2.95 17.08 10.07
CA VAL A 119 -1.94 16.03 9.94
C VAL A 119 -2.58 14.72 9.51
N ILE A 120 -3.71 14.36 10.14
CA ILE A 120 -4.48 13.18 9.75
C ILE A 120 -5.02 13.32 8.32
N PHE A 121 -5.57 14.48 7.98
CA PHE A 121 -6.07 14.75 6.64
C PHE A 121 -4.98 14.59 5.56
N TYR A 122 -3.77 15.11 5.79
CA TYR A 122 -2.66 14.93 4.86
C TYR A 122 -2.25 13.45 4.73
N ASN A 123 -2.22 12.71 5.84
CA ASN A 123 -1.95 11.27 5.81
C ASN A 123 -3.00 10.50 4.98
N ILE A 124 -4.29 10.86 5.12
CA ILE A 124 -5.37 10.27 4.31
C ILE A 124 -5.12 10.51 2.82
N ILE A 125 -4.73 11.74 2.43
CA ILE A 125 -4.43 12.07 1.04
C ILE A 125 -3.25 11.24 0.52
N ASP A 126 -2.13 11.21 1.24
CA ASP A 126 -0.91 10.53 0.79
C ASP A 126 -1.14 9.02 0.61
N VAL A 127 -1.83 8.37 1.57
CA VAL A 127 -2.16 6.94 1.51
C VAL A 127 -3.18 6.66 0.40
N SER A 128 -4.21 7.51 0.24
CA SER A 128 -5.23 7.34 -0.80
C SER A 128 -4.63 7.47 -2.20
N ALA A 129 -3.74 8.44 -2.42
CA ALA A 129 -3.06 8.63 -3.69
C ALA A 129 -2.16 7.43 -4.03
N TYR A 130 -1.47 6.85 -3.04
CA TYR A 130 -0.68 5.64 -3.24
C TYR A 130 -1.55 4.42 -3.58
N ASN A 131 -2.65 4.22 -2.86
CA ASN A 131 -3.58 3.12 -3.13
C ASN A 131 -4.21 3.25 -4.54
N ALA A 132 -4.59 4.46 -4.93
CA ALA A 132 -5.08 4.75 -6.28
C ALA A 132 -4.01 4.44 -7.34
N TYR A 133 -2.74 4.77 -7.09
CA TYR A 133 -1.63 4.42 -7.97
C TYR A 133 -1.49 2.91 -8.15
N VAL A 134 -1.49 2.14 -7.06
CA VAL A 134 -1.39 0.66 -7.11
C VAL A 134 -2.52 0.08 -7.96
N LEU A 135 -3.77 0.49 -7.69
CA LEU A 135 -4.94 0.03 -8.44
C LEU A 135 -4.87 0.44 -9.92
N TRP A 136 -4.39 1.65 -10.22
CA TRP A 136 -4.26 2.13 -11.58
C TRP A 136 -3.24 1.31 -12.37
N THR A 137 -2.07 1.06 -11.80
CA THR A 137 -1.01 0.28 -12.47
C THR A 137 -1.38 -1.19 -12.66
N GLU A 138 -2.21 -1.74 -11.77
CA GLU A 138 -2.74 -3.09 -11.91
C GLU A 138 -3.74 -3.17 -13.07
N LYS A 139 -4.67 -2.21 -13.14
CA LYS A 139 -5.66 -2.16 -14.23
C LYS A 139 -5.07 -1.76 -15.59
N HIS A 140 -3.99 -0.99 -15.61
CA HIS A 140 -3.38 -0.43 -16.82
C HIS A 140 -1.88 -0.74 -16.88
N PRO A 141 -1.47 -2.01 -17.09
CA PRO A 141 -0.07 -2.41 -17.05
C PRO A 141 0.79 -1.76 -18.15
N THR A 142 0.18 -1.35 -19.26
CA THR A 142 0.85 -0.68 -20.38
C THR A 142 1.04 0.82 -20.16
N TRP A 143 0.33 1.42 -19.19
CA TRP A 143 0.43 2.86 -18.91
C TRP A 143 1.84 3.22 -18.41
N ASN A 144 2.53 4.08 -19.17
CA ASN A 144 3.91 4.51 -18.89
C ASN A 144 4.90 3.34 -18.68
N ALA A 145 4.69 2.19 -19.34
CA ALA A 145 5.45 0.95 -19.10
C ALA A 145 6.99 1.09 -19.17
N ARG A 146 7.50 1.97 -20.05
CA ARG A 146 8.95 2.21 -20.24
C ARG A 146 9.54 3.27 -19.30
N ARG A 147 8.73 3.89 -18.43
CA ARG A 147 9.17 4.95 -17.52
C ARG A 147 9.53 4.36 -16.16
N LEU A 148 10.64 4.80 -15.60
CA LEU A 148 11.06 4.39 -14.24
C LEU A 148 10.36 5.20 -13.13
N HIS A 149 9.88 6.41 -13.45
CA HIS A 149 9.27 7.34 -12.48
C HIS A 149 7.73 7.39 -12.56
N LYS A 150 7.08 6.24 -12.81
CA LYS A 150 5.62 6.12 -12.99
C LYS A 150 4.80 6.77 -11.88
N ARG A 151 5.21 6.60 -10.62
CA ARG A 151 4.50 7.18 -9.47
C ARG A 151 4.46 8.70 -9.50
N ARG A 152 5.58 9.35 -9.87
CA ARG A 152 5.62 10.81 -10.02
C ARG A 152 4.65 11.29 -11.09
N LEU A 153 4.64 10.60 -12.25
CA LEU A 153 3.72 10.90 -13.35
C LEU A 153 2.27 10.73 -12.89
N PHE A 154 1.97 9.67 -12.14
CA PHE A 154 0.63 9.41 -11.65
C PHE A 154 0.13 10.53 -10.73
N VAL A 155 0.95 10.95 -9.77
CA VAL A 155 0.59 12.04 -8.85
C VAL A 155 0.42 13.36 -9.58
N GLU A 156 1.24 13.63 -10.60
CA GLU A 156 1.11 14.82 -11.45
C GLU A 156 -0.18 14.82 -12.27
N GLU A 157 -0.50 13.71 -12.93
CA GLU A 157 -1.74 13.53 -13.70
C GLU A 157 -2.97 13.60 -12.79
N LEU A 158 -2.92 12.95 -11.61
CA LEU A 158 -3.97 13.01 -10.60
C LEU A 158 -4.23 14.44 -10.14
N GLY A 159 -3.17 15.18 -9.79
CA GLY A 159 -3.27 16.57 -9.37
C GLY A 159 -3.88 17.47 -10.45
N LYS A 160 -3.45 17.29 -11.71
CA LYS A 160 -4.02 18.02 -12.85
C LYS A 160 -5.51 17.69 -13.02
N ALA A 161 -5.87 16.40 -13.02
CA ALA A 161 -7.26 15.95 -13.20
C ALA A 161 -8.21 16.48 -12.13
N LEU A 162 -7.77 16.53 -10.86
CA LEU A 162 -8.58 17.05 -9.74
C LEU A 162 -8.79 18.56 -9.82
N VAL A 163 -7.77 19.31 -10.27
CA VAL A 163 -7.81 20.78 -10.29
C VAL A 163 -8.48 21.31 -11.57
N GLN A 164 -8.44 20.54 -12.68
CA GLN A 164 -8.97 20.92 -13.98
C GLN A 164 -10.42 21.43 -13.97
N PRO A 165 -11.42 20.72 -13.41
CA PRO A 165 -12.81 21.18 -13.42
C PRO A 165 -12.99 22.48 -12.61
N GLU A 166 -12.26 22.62 -11.51
CA GLU A 166 -12.32 23.82 -10.66
C GLU A 166 -11.64 25.03 -11.33
N MET A 167 -10.59 24.79 -12.12
CA MET A 167 -9.99 25.83 -12.97
C MET A 167 -10.98 26.33 -14.04
N MET A 168 -11.76 25.44 -14.65
CA MET A 168 -12.76 25.83 -15.64
C MET A 168 -13.95 26.59 -15.03
N ARG A 169 -14.33 26.26 -13.78
CA ARG A 169 -15.40 26.96 -13.06
C ARG A 169 -15.02 28.38 -12.63
N ARG A 170 -13.73 28.73 -12.61
CA ARG A 170 -13.27 30.06 -12.19
C ARG A 170 -13.69 31.13 -13.20
N LYS A 171 -14.53 32.07 -12.74
CA LYS A 171 -14.90 33.28 -13.50
C LYS A 171 -13.79 34.34 -13.51
N THR A 172 -12.92 34.33 -12.50
CA THR A 172 -11.87 35.33 -12.31
C THR A 172 -10.50 34.71 -12.50
N LEU A 173 -9.66 35.34 -13.32
CA LEU A 173 -8.31 34.87 -13.55
C LEU A 173 -7.42 35.07 -12.31
N PRO A 174 -6.53 34.12 -12.01
CA PRO A 174 -5.54 34.27 -10.96
C PRO A 174 -4.65 35.50 -11.18
N ARG A 175 -4.23 36.13 -10.08
CA ARG A 175 -3.35 37.32 -10.13
C ARG A 175 -1.94 37.02 -10.61
N THR A 176 -1.44 35.81 -10.39
CA THR A 176 -0.08 35.42 -10.78
C THR A 176 -0.04 34.96 -12.23
N ALA A 177 0.97 35.43 -12.99
CA ALA A 177 1.11 35.14 -14.41
C ALA A 177 1.14 33.62 -14.70
N ALA A 178 1.83 32.83 -13.87
CA ALA A 178 1.89 31.37 -14.00
C ALA A 178 0.52 30.71 -13.84
N ALA A 179 -0.27 31.10 -12.83
CA ALA A 179 -1.59 30.52 -12.60
C ALA A 179 -2.61 31.01 -13.65
N LYS A 180 -2.48 32.25 -14.13
CA LYS A 180 -3.26 32.79 -15.24
C LYS A 180 -3.03 31.97 -16.53
N SER A 181 -1.76 31.76 -16.89
CA SER A 181 -1.37 30.95 -18.05
C SER A 181 -1.86 29.51 -17.95
N ALA A 182 -1.83 28.90 -16.75
CA ALA A 182 -2.37 27.55 -16.54
C ALA A 182 -3.90 27.48 -16.77
N VAL A 183 -4.66 28.47 -16.30
CA VAL A 183 -6.12 28.54 -16.51
C VAL A 183 -6.45 28.74 -18.00
N GLU A 184 -5.72 29.63 -18.67
CA GLU A 184 -5.89 29.88 -20.10
C GLU A 184 -5.51 28.66 -20.96
N GLY A 185 -4.43 27.94 -20.60
CA GLY A 185 -4.01 26.72 -21.26
C GLY A 185 -5.02 25.58 -21.13
N CYS A 186 -5.70 25.50 -19.99
CA CYS A 186 -6.74 24.50 -19.73
C CYS A 186 -7.95 24.67 -20.67
N GLY A 187 -8.35 25.91 -20.96
CA GLY A 187 -9.41 26.21 -21.93
C GLY A 187 -9.06 25.80 -23.37
N LYS A 188 -7.78 25.91 -23.76
CA LYS A 188 -7.31 25.54 -25.12
C LYS A 188 -7.26 24.02 -25.34
N MET A 189 -6.97 23.24 -24.29
CA MET A 189 -6.89 21.77 -24.35
C MET A 189 -8.24 21.09 -24.63
N GLN A 190 -9.36 21.77 -24.33
CA GLN A 190 -10.69 21.32 -24.75
C GLN A 190 -10.99 21.60 -26.23
N SER A 191 -10.43 22.64 -26.85
CA SER A 191 -10.66 22.89 -28.29
C SER A 191 -10.13 21.71 -29.14
N SER A 192 -8.98 21.15 -28.75
CA SER A 192 -8.41 19.96 -29.38
C SER A 192 -9.12 18.66 -28.98
N HIS A 193 -9.57 18.51 -27.72
CA HIS A 193 -10.27 17.30 -27.28
C HIS A 193 -11.73 17.23 -27.79
N LEU A 194 -12.48 18.35 -27.83
CA LEU A 194 -13.80 18.40 -28.46
C LEU A 194 -13.73 18.18 -29.98
N GLN A 195 -12.65 18.62 -30.67
CA GLN A 195 -12.46 18.28 -32.07
C GLN A 195 -12.19 16.78 -32.27
N ALA A 196 -11.43 16.13 -31.39
CA ALA A 196 -11.23 14.69 -31.43
C ALA A 196 -12.50 13.88 -31.07
N VAL A 197 -13.31 14.37 -30.13
CA VAL A 197 -14.58 13.74 -29.71
C VAL A 197 -15.71 14.01 -30.73
N SER A 198 -15.61 15.06 -31.55
CA SER A 198 -16.60 15.33 -32.62
C SER A 198 -16.65 14.27 -33.72
N LEU A 199 -15.63 13.41 -33.82
CA LEU A 199 -15.61 12.23 -34.70
C LEU A 199 -16.34 11.01 -34.09
N ILE A 200 -16.71 11.05 -32.80
CA ILE A 200 -17.46 9.98 -32.13
C ILE A 200 -18.75 10.59 -31.57
N ARG A 201 -19.81 10.56 -32.38
CA ARG A 201 -21.12 11.07 -31.99
C ARG A 201 -21.87 10.01 -31.16
N ILE A 202 -21.69 9.99 -29.84
CA ILE A 202 -22.55 9.21 -28.95
C ILE A 202 -23.85 10.01 -28.75
N GLN A 203 -24.91 9.62 -29.44
CA GLN A 203 -26.26 10.06 -29.10
C GLN A 203 -26.83 9.17 -27.99
N VAL A 204 -27.14 9.77 -26.85
CA VAL A 204 -27.89 9.11 -25.77
C VAL A 204 -29.36 9.11 -26.17
N VAL A 205 -29.85 8.00 -26.72
CA VAL A 205 -31.29 7.77 -26.88
C VAL A 205 -31.85 7.33 -25.53
N LYS A 206 -32.68 8.17 -24.94
CA LYS A 206 -33.40 7.87 -23.69
C LYS A 206 -34.59 6.95 -24.04
N LYS A 207 -34.67 5.76 -23.44
CA LYS A 207 -35.91 4.99 -23.41
C LYS A 207 -36.11 4.31 -22.06
N GLU A 208 -37.38 4.30 -21.66
CA GLU A 208 -37.94 3.92 -20.35
C GLU A 208 -37.74 2.45 -19.94
N PRO A 209 -38.07 2.10 -18.67
CA PRO A 209 -37.37 1.07 -17.92
C PRO A 209 -38.04 -0.28 -18.09
N ASP A 210 -37.47 -1.16 -18.91
CA ASP A 210 -37.28 -2.55 -18.50
C ASP A 210 -36.28 -3.28 -19.40
N VAL A 211 -35.48 -4.12 -18.76
CA VAL A 211 -34.60 -5.19 -19.26
C VAL A 211 -33.48 -4.85 -20.28
N SER A 212 -32.24 -5.00 -19.81
CA SER A 212 -30.97 -5.20 -20.56
C SER A 212 -30.42 -4.04 -21.41
N SER A 213 -29.38 -3.37 -20.91
CA SER A 213 -28.57 -2.41 -21.68
C SER A 213 -27.58 -3.13 -22.60
N VAL A 214 -27.73 -2.96 -23.91
CA VAL A 214 -26.70 -3.30 -24.90
C VAL A 214 -26.12 -2.00 -25.46
N PHE A 215 -24.83 -1.77 -25.25
CA PHE A 215 -24.11 -0.64 -25.84
C PHE A 215 -23.66 -1.01 -27.25
N GLN A 216 -24.20 -0.33 -28.27
CA GLN A 216 -23.77 -0.53 -29.65
C GLN A 216 -22.88 0.65 -30.07
N ILE A 217 -21.60 0.36 -30.31
CA ILE A 217 -20.61 1.29 -30.83
C ILE A 217 -20.58 1.13 -32.35
N PHE A 218 -20.92 2.17 -33.09
CA PHE A 218 -20.62 2.25 -34.53
C PHE A 218 -19.41 3.15 -34.72
N LEU A 219 -18.34 2.59 -35.29
CA LEU A 219 -17.23 3.35 -35.88
C LEU A 219 -17.66 3.75 -37.29
N VAL A 220 -17.55 5.03 -37.63
CA VAL A 220 -17.55 5.50 -39.03
C VAL A 220 -16.10 5.70 -39.43
#